data_AF-A0A9E7HJJ7-F1
#
_entry.id   AF-A0A9E7HJJ7-F1
#
_cell.length_a   1.000
_cell.length_b   1.000
_cell.length_c   1.000
_cell.angle_alpha   90.00
_cell.angle_beta   90.00
_cell.angle_gamma   90.00
#
_symmetry.space_group_name_H-M   'P 1'
#
loop_
_entity.id
_entity.type
_entity.pdbx_description
1 polymer ?
#
loop_
_entity_poly.entity_id
_entity_poly.type
_entity_poly.pdbx_seq_one_letter_code
_entity_poly.pdbx_strand_id
1 'polypeptide(L)'
;MGWFKQRVPWLAAALLSVVSLSLSLSSFLHYGACCRVGGAVHYPGSYRMAKPRKLLGIGGGSVEGTRAERMGEEECSKDDILLYQGATAPLPNGIPTYTVQILNACPTGCSVADIHVRCGWFSSARLINPLLFRRLRFDNCLVNDGAALASGDSLSFQYANTYRYPLSVSSVACC
;
A
#
# COMPACT_ATOMS: atom_id res chain seq x y z
N MET A 1 11.84 61.92 -33.01
CA MET A 1 12.03 61.14 -31.77
C MET A 1 10.95 60.06 -31.71
N GLY A 2 11.36 58.79 -31.81
CA GLY A 2 10.47 57.65 -32.03
C GLY A 2 9.71 57.22 -30.78
N TRP A 3 8.42 56.98 -30.94
CA TRP A 3 7.55 56.31 -29.97
C TRP A 3 7.74 54.79 -30.09
N PHE A 4 8.35 54.17 -29.09
CA PHE A 4 8.46 52.72 -28.98
C PHE A 4 7.16 52.15 -28.40
N LYS A 5 6.21 51.77 -29.27
CA LYS A 5 5.03 50.99 -28.87
C LYS A 5 5.47 49.56 -28.56
N GLN A 6 5.48 49.19 -27.29
CA GLN A 6 5.54 47.79 -26.85
C GLN A 6 4.31 47.04 -27.38
N ARG A 7 4.52 46.18 -28.38
CA ARG A 7 3.57 45.10 -28.74
C ARG A 7 3.97 43.87 -27.94
N VAL A 8 3.25 43.61 -26.86
CA VAL A 8 3.36 42.36 -26.09
C VAL A 8 2.87 41.22 -26.99
N PRO A 9 3.66 40.15 -27.21
CA PRO A 9 3.26 39.07 -28.10
C PRO A 9 2.29 38.14 -27.36
N TRP A 10 1.01 38.23 -27.73
CA TRP A 10 -0.06 37.33 -27.27
C TRP A 10 0.25 35.84 -27.52
N LEU A 11 1.21 35.55 -28.42
CA LEU A 11 1.72 34.21 -28.71
C LEU A 11 2.48 33.57 -27.53
N ALA A 12 3.19 34.37 -26.72
CA ALA A 12 3.94 33.83 -25.58
C ALA A 12 3.01 33.39 -24.43
N ALA A 13 1.90 34.10 -24.22
CA ALA A 13 0.90 33.75 -23.21
C ALA A 13 0.12 32.47 -23.58
N ALA A 14 -0.15 32.26 -24.88
CA ALA A 14 -0.84 31.06 -25.37
C ALA A 14 0.01 29.79 -25.26
N LEU A 15 1.34 29.90 -25.36
CA LEU A 15 2.24 28.75 -25.22
C LEU A 15 2.39 28.29 -23.76
N LEU A 16 2.40 29.23 -22.80
CA LEU A 16 2.53 28.92 -21.37
C LEU A 16 1.27 28.24 -20.79
N SER A 17 0.08 28.56 -21.31
CA SER A 17 -1.17 27.91 -20.88
C SER A 17 -1.27 26.47 -21.37
N VAL A 18 -0.85 26.18 -22.61
CA VAL A 18 -0.82 24.82 -23.17
C VAL A 18 0.19 23.93 -22.45
N VAL A 19 1.35 24.48 -22.06
CA VAL A 19 2.35 23.76 -21.24
C VAL A 19 1.75 23.39 -19.87
N SER A 20 1.04 24.29 -19.20
CA SER A 20 0.43 24.01 -17.90
C SER A 20 -0.70 22.95 -17.96
N LEU A 21 -1.50 22.96 -19.04
CA LEU A 21 -2.51 21.92 -19.32
C LEU A 21 -1.88 20.56 -19.65
N SER A 22 -0.71 20.53 -20.29
CA SER A 22 0.02 19.28 -20.58
C SER A 22 0.71 18.65 -19.36
N LEU A 23 1.24 19.46 -18.42
CA LEU A 23 1.85 18.96 -17.17
C LEU A 23 0.80 18.43 -16.17
N SER A 24 -0.39 19.01 -16.17
CA SER A 24 -1.50 18.54 -15.33
C SER A 24 -2.06 17.20 -15.84
N LEU A 25 -2.26 17.04 -17.16
CA LEU A 25 -2.71 15.76 -17.73
C LEU A 25 -1.70 14.61 -17.51
N SER A 26 -0.41 14.89 -17.54
CA SER A 26 0.63 13.87 -17.29
C SER A 26 0.72 13.43 -15.82
N SER A 27 0.32 14.30 -14.88
CA SER A 27 0.17 13.94 -13.47
C SER A 27 -1.07 13.05 -13.23
N PHE A 28 -2.16 13.25 -13.98
CA PHE A 28 -3.35 12.38 -13.94
C PHE A 28 -3.09 10.98 -14.52
N LEU A 29 -2.25 10.85 -15.56
CA LEU A 29 -1.89 9.52 -16.08
C LEU A 29 -1.01 8.71 -15.13
N HIS A 30 -0.21 9.34 -14.26
CA HIS A 30 0.59 8.60 -13.26
C HIS A 30 -0.23 8.14 -12.06
N TYR A 31 -1.29 8.87 -11.68
CA TYR A 31 -2.16 8.47 -10.57
C TYR A 31 -3.13 7.33 -10.94
N GLY A 32 -3.43 7.13 -12.23
CA GLY A 32 -4.43 6.16 -12.70
C GLY A 32 -3.89 4.81 -13.18
N ALA A 33 -2.60 4.51 -12.98
CA ALA A 33 -1.96 3.32 -13.57
C ALA A 33 -1.97 2.07 -12.67
N CYS A 34 -2.44 2.14 -11.43
CA CYS A 34 -2.30 1.01 -10.51
C CYS A 34 -3.04 -0.26 -10.98
N CYS A 35 -4.17 -0.12 -11.68
CA CYS A 35 -4.97 -1.27 -12.14
C CYS A 35 -4.51 -1.89 -13.49
N ARG A 36 -3.44 -1.41 -14.14
CA ARG A 36 -3.17 -1.80 -15.55
C ARG A 36 -2.34 -3.07 -15.77
N VAL A 37 -2.03 -3.84 -14.72
CA VAL A 37 -1.44 -5.18 -14.87
C VAL A 37 -2.25 -6.22 -14.11
N GLY A 38 -3.54 -6.33 -14.43
CA GLY A 38 -4.31 -7.57 -14.26
C GLY A 38 -3.91 -8.60 -15.31
N GLY A 39 -2.62 -8.94 -15.38
CA GLY A 39 -2.15 -10.10 -16.12
C GLY A 39 -2.46 -11.33 -15.29
N ALA A 40 -3.36 -12.18 -15.77
CA ALA A 40 -3.63 -13.48 -15.18
C ALA A 40 -2.33 -14.31 -15.14
N VAL A 41 -1.61 -14.27 -14.02
CA VAL A 41 -0.53 -15.23 -13.75
C VAL A 41 -1.22 -16.50 -13.26
N HIS A 42 -1.47 -17.39 -14.21
CA HIS A 42 -1.83 -18.77 -13.95
C HIS A 42 -0.63 -19.44 -13.25
N TYR A 43 -0.66 -19.56 -11.93
CA TYR A 43 0.28 -20.43 -11.20
C TYR A 43 -0.24 -21.87 -11.23
N PRO A 44 0.43 -22.82 -11.90
CA PRO A 44 0.09 -24.23 -11.78
C PRO A 44 0.74 -24.75 -10.49
N GLY A 45 0.01 -24.67 -9.38
CA GLY A 45 0.44 -25.14 -8.06
C GLY A 45 -0.55 -26.13 -7.49
N SER A 46 -0.55 -27.37 -8.00
CA SER A 46 -1.34 -28.48 -7.44
C SER A 46 -0.75 -28.93 -6.10
N TYR A 47 -1.25 -28.37 -5.00
CA TYR A 47 -1.16 -29.03 -3.68
C TYR A 47 -2.51 -29.64 -3.37
N ARG A 48 -2.63 -30.96 -3.60
CA ARG A 48 -3.74 -31.77 -3.10
C ARG A 48 -3.64 -31.81 -1.57
N MET A 49 -4.35 -30.93 -0.88
CA MET A 49 -4.59 -31.10 0.55
C MET A 49 -5.58 -32.26 0.72
N ALA A 50 -5.08 -33.38 1.22
CA ALA A 50 -5.87 -34.58 1.44
C ALA A 50 -7.06 -34.30 2.39
N LYS A 51 -8.26 -34.68 1.95
CA LYS A 51 -9.46 -34.74 2.79
C LYS A 51 -9.21 -35.69 3.97
N PRO A 52 -9.33 -35.26 5.24
CA PRO A 52 -9.57 -36.23 6.30
C PRO A 52 -10.98 -36.79 6.11
N ARG A 53 -11.07 -38.10 5.83
CA ARG A 53 -12.35 -38.84 5.90
C ARG A 53 -12.76 -38.92 7.37
N LYS A 54 -13.86 -38.26 7.74
CA LYS A 54 -14.67 -38.65 8.90
C LYS A 54 -16.11 -38.82 8.43
N LEU A 55 -16.64 -40.02 8.65
CA LEU A 55 -17.93 -40.50 8.20
C LEU A 55 -18.87 -40.60 9.42
N LEU A 56 -20.08 -40.06 9.21
CA LEU A 56 -21.36 -40.21 9.92
C LEU A 56 -21.54 -39.67 11.35
N GLY A 57 -22.39 -38.64 11.42
CA GLY A 57 -23.27 -38.33 12.53
C GLY A 57 -24.56 -37.74 11.97
N ILE A 58 -25.62 -38.56 11.93
CA ILE A 58 -27.00 -38.15 11.57
C ILE A 58 -27.57 -37.35 12.75
N GLY A 59 -28.11 -36.16 12.47
CA GLY A 59 -28.84 -35.36 13.44
C GLY A 59 -29.41 -34.10 12.79
N GLY A 60 -30.70 -34.13 12.48
CA GLY A 60 -31.42 -33.04 11.82
C GLY A 60 -31.56 -31.78 12.68
N GLY A 61 -31.75 -30.67 11.99
CA GLY A 61 -32.06 -29.36 12.57
C GLY A 61 -31.76 -28.27 11.56
N SER A 62 -32.73 -27.92 10.72
CA SER A 62 -32.74 -26.64 10.02
C SER A 62 -32.70 -25.54 11.06
N VAL A 63 -31.52 -24.97 11.26
CA VAL A 63 -31.39 -23.63 11.81
C VAL A 63 -30.70 -22.82 10.73
N GLU A 64 -31.48 -21.92 10.18
CA GLU A 64 -31.10 -20.88 9.26
C GLU A 64 -30.09 -19.95 9.95
N GLY A 65 -28.83 -20.39 9.95
CA GLY A 65 -27.71 -19.50 10.17
C GLY A 65 -27.56 -18.69 8.90
N THR A 66 -28.12 -17.48 8.91
CA THR A 66 -27.87 -16.45 7.91
C THR A 66 -26.36 -16.45 7.62
N ARG A 67 -25.99 -16.97 6.45
CA ARG A 67 -24.78 -16.47 5.79
C ARG A 67 -24.99 -14.98 5.84
N ALA A 68 -24.11 -14.26 6.53
CA ALA A 68 -24.00 -12.84 6.31
C ALA A 68 -23.64 -12.73 4.83
N GLU A 69 -24.67 -12.61 3.99
CA GLU A 69 -24.61 -12.02 2.69
C GLU A 69 -24.03 -10.64 2.95
N ARG A 70 -22.70 -10.56 2.85
CA ARG A 70 -21.99 -9.31 2.74
C ARG A 70 -22.29 -8.82 1.32
N MET A 71 -23.53 -8.42 1.08
CA MET A 71 -23.95 -7.64 -0.08
C MET A 71 -23.46 -6.21 0.13
N GLY A 72 -22.15 -6.06 0.06
CA GLY A 72 -21.49 -4.85 -0.38
C GLY A 72 -20.45 -5.35 -1.36
N GLU A 73 -20.30 -4.71 -2.52
CA GLU A 73 -19.12 -4.93 -3.36
C GLU A 73 -17.91 -4.91 -2.41
N GLU A 74 -17.18 -6.03 -2.36
CA GLU A 74 -16.08 -6.27 -1.42
C GLU A 74 -14.92 -5.35 -1.84
N GLU A 75 -15.09 -4.06 -1.56
CA GLU A 75 -14.15 -3.01 -1.84
C GLU A 75 -12.97 -3.16 -0.90
N CYS A 76 -11.80 -3.21 -1.50
CA CYS A 76 -10.53 -3.08 -0.82
C CYS A 76 -10.55 -1.92 0.18
N SER A 77 -10.08 -2.18 1.39
CA SER A 77 -9.96 -1.20 2.47
C SER A 77 -8.54 -1.18 3.02
N LYS A 78 -8.18 -0.08 3.68
CA LYS A 78 -6.95 0.00 4.47
C LYS A 78 -6.90 -1.06 5.59
N ASP A 79 -8.06 -1.53 6.04
CA ASP A 79 -8.17 -2.54 7.10
C ASP A 79 -7.74 -3.94 6.61
N ASP A 80 -7.65 -4.13 5.29
CA ASP A 80 -7.09 -5.33 4.68
C ASP A 80 -5.55 -5.35 4.75
N ILE A 81 -4.91 -4.22 5.08
CA ILE A 81 -3.47 -4.15 5.30
C ILE A 81 -3.15 -4.42 6.77
N LEU A 82 -2.58 -5.59 7.03
CA LEU A 82 -2.17 -6.01 8.36
C LEU A 82 -0.74 -5.55 8.64
N LEU A 83 -0.57 -4.77 9.72
CA LEU A 83 0.74 -4.27 10.18
C LEU A 83 1.09 -4.89 11.53
N TYR A 84 2.16 -5.67 11.57
CA TYR A 84 2.69 -6.30 12.77
C TYR A 84 4.04 -5.72 13.17
N GLN A 85 4.28 -5.66 14.48
CA GLN A 85 5.58 -5.31 15.04
C GLN A 85 6.01 -6.31 16.12
N GLY A 86 7.21 -6.87 15.97
CA GLY A 86 7.82 -7.81 16.91
C GLY A 86 9.17 -7.29 17.42
N ALA A 87 9.47 -7.48 18.71
CA ALA A 87 10.84 -7.24 19.21
C ALA A 87 11.77 -8.37 18.71
N THR A 88 13.01 -8.01 18.40
CA THR A 88 14.05 -8.93 17.90
C THR A 88 15.35 -8.66 18.67
N ALA A 89 16.38 -9.47 18.43
CA ALA A 89 17.69 -9.28 19.03
C ALA A 89 18.16 -7.81 18.88
N PRO A 90 18.58 -7.16 19.98
CA PRO A 90 19.08 -5.79 19.93
C PRO A 90 20.36 -5.73 19.10
N LEU A 91 20.75 -4.52 18.68
CA LEU A 91 22.07 -4.32 18.10
C LEU A 91 23.18 -4.63 19.13
N PRO A 92 24.42 -4.90 18.68
CA PRO A 92 25.55 -5.12 19.58
C PRO A 92 25.83 -3.97 20.56
N ASN A 93 25.38 -2.76 20.24
CA ASN A 93 25.46 -1.57 21.10
C ASN A 93 24.30 -1.45 22.10
N GLY A 94 23.40 -2.44 22.16
CA GLY A 94 22.27 -2.50 23.09
C GLY A 94 21.01 -1.76 22.65
N ILE A 95 20.99 -1.12 21.47
CA ILE A 95 19.78 -0.45 20.97
C ILE A 95 18.72 -1.52 20.62
N PRO A 96 17.48 -1.42 21.14
CA PRO A 96 16.40 -2.35 20.80
C PRO A 96 16.12 -2.38 19.29
N THR A 97 15.82 -3.57 18.78
CA THR A 97 15.45 -3.79 17.38
C THR A 97 14.01 -4.28 17.31
N TYR A 98 13.28 -3.84 16.29
CA TYR A 98 11.93 -4.28 16.01
C TYR A 98 11.80 -4.68 14.54
N THR A 99 11.16 -5.83 14.29
CA THR A 99 10.74 -6.27 12.98
C THR A 99 9.34 -5.76 12.71
N VAL A 100 9.15 -5.11 11.56
CA VAL A 100 7.86 -4.72 11.02
C VAL A 100 7.51 -5.67 9.90
N GLN A 101 6.28 -6.16 9.88
CA GLN A 101 5.72 -6.90 8.75
C GLN A 101 4.44 -6.22 8.30
N ILE A 102 4.32 -5.98 6.99
CA ILE A 102 3.13 -5.40 6.36
C ILE A 102 2.64 -6.41 5.34
N LEU A 103 1.38 -6.83 5.47
CA LEU A 103 0.74 -7.88 4.66
C LEU A 103 -0.53 -7.32 4.02
N ASN A 104 -0.70 -7.54 2.72
CA ASN A 104 -1.99 -7.36 2.06
C ASN A 104 -2.84 -8.63 2.26
N ALA A 105 -3.87 -8.55 3.09
CA ALA A 105 -4.80 -9.64 3.40
C ALA A 105 -6.15 -9.49 2.70
N CYS A 106 -6.22 -8.72 1.62
CA CYS A 106 -7.44 -8.47 0.87
C CYS A 106 -8.14 -9.77 0.46
N PRO A 107 -9.39 -10.02 0.92
CA PRO A 107 -10.06 -11.30 0.72
C PRO A 107 -10.47 -11.55 -0.74
N THR A 108 -10.59 -10.49 -1.54
CA THR A 108 -11.00 -10.55 -2.95
C THR A 108 -9.86 -10.78 -3.92
N GLY A 109 -8.61 -10.86 -3.44
CA GLY A 109 -7.45 -10.98 -4.31
C GLY A 109 -6.96 -9.65 -4.90
N CYS A 110 -7.38 -8.51 -4.34
CA CYS A 110 -7.01 -7.19 -4.83
C CYS A 110 -5.54 -6.83 -4.59
N SER A 111 -5.01 -5.93 -5.40
CA SER A 111 -3.67 -5.36 -5.20
C SER A 111 -3.79 -3.99 -4.56
N VAL A 112 -2.90 -3.66 -3.62
CA VAL A 112 -2.99 -2.41 -2.86
C VAL A 112 -1.70 -1.62 -3.01
N ALA A 113 -1.80 -0.39 -3.52
CA ALA A 113 -0.69 0.53 -3.74
C ALA A 113 -0.80 1.77 -2.85
N ASP A 114 0.19 2.67 -2.95
CA ASP A 114 0.26 3.93 -2.19
C ASP A 114 -0.12 3.76 -0.72
N ILE A 115 0.44 2.72 -0.10
CA ILE A 115 0.20 2.39 1.30
C ILE A 115 0.94 3.42 2.16
N HIS A 116 0.18 4.27 2.84
CA HIS A 116 0.69 5.24 3.79
C HIS A 116 0.48 4.76 5.23
N VAL A 117 1.49 5.00 6.06
CA VAL A 117 1.52 4.61 7.47
C VAL A 117 1.80 5.83 8.34
N ARG A 118 0.97 6.02 9.37
CA ARG A 118 1.25 6.94 10.47
C ARG A 118 2.46 6.44 11.24
N CYS A 119 3.48 7.28 11.31
CA CYS A 119 4.79 6.88 11.85
C CYS A 119 5.42 7.95 12.77
N GLY A 120 4.69 9.02 13.09
CA GLY A 120 5.17 10.14 13.90
C GLY A 120 6.55 10.65 13.49
N TRP A 121 7.47 10.70 14.46
CA TRP A 121 8.87 11.06 14.27
C TRP A 121 9.77 9.85 13.95
N PHE A 122 9.29 8.89 13.17
CA PHE A 122 10.02 7.65 12.84
C PHE A 122 11.49 7.91 12.49
N SER A 123 12.38 7.23 13.20
CA SER A 123 13.83 7.27 13.04
C SER A 123 14.42 5.93 13.47
N SER A 124 15.54 5.55 12.84
CA SER A 124 16.20 4.27 13.08
C SER A 124 17.72 4.45 13.15
N ALA A 125 18.35 3.81 14.13
CA ALA A 125 19.81 3.73 14.27
C ALA A 125 20.45 2.78 13.23
N ARG A 126 19.65 1.94 12.56
CA ARG A 126 20.09 1.12 11.43
C ARG A 126 19.48 1.63 10.12
N LEU A 127 20.25 1.55 9.03
CA LEU A 127 19.79 1.87 7.69
C LEU A 127 18.64 0.95 7.27
N ILE A 128 17.54 1.54 6.83
CA ILE A 128 16.39 0.87 6.24
C ILE A 128 16.40 1.14 4.74
N ASN A 129 16.06 0.15 3.93
CA ASN A 129 15.93 0.35 2.49
C ASN A 129 14.77 1.35 2.22
N PRO A 130 15.05 2.55 1.66
CA PRO A 130 14.03 3.56 1.43
C PRO A 130 12.98 3.16 0.39
N LEU A 131 13.24 2.12 -0.41
CA LEU A 131 12.26 1.54 -1.33
C LEU A 131 11.24 0.64 -0.61
N LEU A 132 11.56 0.14 0.59
CA LEU A 132 10.63 -0.65 1.39
C LEU A 132 9.81 0.23 2.34
N PHE A 133 10.45 1.18 3.00
CA PHE A 133 9.80 2.06 3.96
C PHE A 133 10.58 3.36 4.12
N ARG A 134 9.92 4.51 3.87
CA ARG A 134 10.53 5.83 4.08
C ARG A 134 9.56 6.85 4.64
N ARG A 135 10.05 7.72 5.53
CA ARG A 135 9.29 8.86 6.05
C ARG A 135 9.29 9.99 5.03
N LEU A 136 8.11 10.39 4.55
CA LEU A 136 7.95 11.53 3.64
C LEU A 136 7.92 12.85 4.40
N ARG A 137 7.20 12.87 5.54
CA ARG A 137 7.07 14.00 6.46
C ARG A 137 6.66 13.50 7.84
N PHE A 138 6.46 14.42 8.79
CA PHE A 138 5.92 14.07 10.10
C PHE A 138 4.63 13.25 9.95
N ASP A 139 4.59 12.11 10.63
CA ASP A 139 3.46 11.19 10.68
C ASP A 139 2.98 10.63 9.33
N ASN A 140 3.83 10.68 8.30
CA ASN A 140 3.53 10.08 7.01
C ASN A 140 4.76 9.33 6.47
N CYS A 141 4.67 8.01 6.46
CA CYS A 141 5.61 7.11 5.84
C CYS A 141 4.99 6.39 4.65
N LEU A 142 5.78 6.20 3.60
CA LEU A 142 5.43 5.46 2.40
C LEU A 142 6.01 4.05 2.46
N VAL A 143 5.20 3.07 2.08
CA VAL A 143 5.57 1.65 1.99
C VAL A 143 5.79 1.29 0.52
N ASN A 144 6.75 0.39 0.26
CA ASN A 144 7.02 -0.20 -1.06
C ASN A 144 7.25 0.83 -2.18
N ASP A 145 7.76 2.02 -1.87
CA ASP A 145 7.90 3.12 -2.82
C ASP A 145 6.58 3.51 -3.53
N GLY A 146 5.43 3.21 -2.92
CA GLY A 146 4.10 3.40 -3.51
C GLY A 146 3.65 2.28 -4.46
N ALA A 147 4.52 1.32 -4.79
CA ALA A 147 4.19 0.23 -5.67
C ALA A 147 3.17 -0.74 -5.05
N ALA A 148 2.36 -1.35 -5.92
CA ALA A 148 1.31 -2.29 -5.53
C ALA A 148 1.89 -3.52 -4.81
N LEU A 149 1.23 -3.91 -3.73
CA LEU A 149 1.44 -5.16 -3.01
C LEU A 149 0.28 -6.10 -3.37
N ALA A 150 0.57 -7.25 -4.00
CA ALA A 150 -0.46 -8.19 -4.40
C ALA A 150 -1.11 -8.86 -3.19
N SER A 151 -2.31 -9.40 -3.37
CA SER A 151 -3.00 -10.14 -2.30
C SER A 151 -2.17 -11.32 -1.81
N GLY A 152 -1.97 -11.41 -0.50
CA GLY A 152 -1.14 -12.42 0.15
C GLY A 152 0.35 -12.07 0.23
N ASP A 153 0.80 -11.05 -0.49
CA ASP A 153 2.20 -10.59 -0.43
C ASP A 153 2.45 -9.80 0.86
N SER A 154 3.70 -9.89 1.34
CA SER A 154 4.14 -9.13 2.50
C SER A 154 5.56 -8.59 2.33
N LEU A 155 5.80 -7.48 3.02
CA LEU A 155 7.12 -6.86 3.13
C LEU A 155 7.55 -6.88 4.59
N SER A 156 8.84 -7.08 4.81
CA SER A 156 9.43 -7.11 6.15
C SER A 156 10.70 -6.28 6.20
N PHE A 157 10.84 -5.49 7.26
CA PHE A 157 12.06 -4.74 7.54
C PHE A 157 12.29 -4.62 9.04
N GLN A 158 13.51 -4.32 9.43
CA GLN A 158 13.88 -4.09 10.82
C GLN A 158 14.31 -2.65 11.02
N TYR A 159 13.84 -2.04 12.11
CA TYR A 159 14.33 -0.75 12.58
C TYR A 159 14.87 -0.87 14.00
N ALA A 160 15.73 0.07 14.38
CA ALA A 160 16.32 0.08 15.69
C ALA A 160 16.15 1.44 16.35
N ASN A 161 15.53 1.47 17.52
CA ASN A 161 15.29 2.69 18.26
C ASN A 161 15.08 2.37 19.74
N THR A 162 15.21 3.38 20.60
CA THR A 162 15.04 3.24 22.06
C THR A 162 13.62 2.87 22.47
N TYR A 163 12.64 3.03 21.57
CA TYR A 163 11.24 2.64 21.77
C TYR A 163 10.59 2.17 20.47
N ARG A 164 9.52 1.38 20.62
CA ARG A 164 8.65 0.95 19.52
C ARG A 164 7.75 2.10 19.07
N TYR A 165 7.67 2.36 17.76
CA TYR A 165 6.73 3.34 17.21
C TYR A 165 5.30 2.81 17.12
N PRO A 166 4.26 3.65 17.37
CA PRO A 166 2.85 3.26 17.21
C PRO A 166 2.43 3.33 15.74
N LEU A 167 2.99 2.46 14.89
CA LEU A 167 2.69 2.42 13.46
C LEU A 167 1.24 2.00 13.20
N SER A 168 0.55 2.70 12.30
CA SER A 168 -0.81 2.36 11.86
C SER A 168 -1.05 2.78 10.41
N VAL A 169 -1.84 2.01 9.67
CA VAL A 169 -2.15 2.31 8.26
C VAL A 169 -3.08 3.53 8.20
N SER A 170 -2.69 4.56 7.45
CA SER A 170 -3.48 5.79 7.31
C SER A 170 -4.38 5.77 6.08
N SER A 171 -3.87 5.32 4.94
CA SER A 171 -4.57 5.32 3.66
C SER A 171 -3.90 4.34 2.70
N VAL A 172 -4.67 3.92 1.70
CA VAL A 172 -4.24 3.02 0.64
C VAL A 172 -4.92 3.42 -0.68
N ALA A 173 -4.35 3.01 -1.80
CA ALA A 173 -4.98 3.02 -3.11
C ALA A 173 -5.29 1.59 -3.54
N CYS A 174 -6.55 1.33 -3.85
CA CYS A 174 -7.00 0.00 -4.24
C CYS A 174 -6.91 -0.18 -5.74
N CYS A 175 -6.46 -1.37 -6.14
CA CYS A 175 -6.23 -1.80 -7.50
C CYS A 175 -6.81 -3.22 -7.67
#